data_AF-A0A0L8HNT4-F1
#
_entry.id   AF-A0A0L8HNT4-F1
#
_cell.length_a   1.000
_cell.length_b   1.000
_cell.length_c   1.000
_cell.angle_alpha   90.00
_cell.angle_beta   90.00
_cell.angle_gamma   90.00
#
_symmetry.space_group_name_H-M   'P 1'
#
loop_
_entity.id
_entity.type
_entity.pdbx_description
1 polymer ?
#
loop_
_entity_poly.entity_id
_entity_poly.type
_entity_poly.pdbx_seq_one_letter_code
_entity_poly.pdbx_strand_id
1 'polypeptide(L)'
;MTNNEISLSNEAISRYSRQLILPEIGVKDASDNVATRYLVNDTCVIIGKPLVSGSALRFEGQLTVYNYDGGPCYRCLFPQPPLPETVTNCSDGGVLGVIPGIIGCLQALEVIKIACGLQSSLKQHLLLFDGMDCSFHKVKLRPSQKNCIACGDGSKPKLIDYEQFCGSQSNDKETHVSTLSNEHRISAAEYKTFLDQHLPHVLIDVRQPVELEICSLPKKAINIPMSDIRNAKKIKSLLSEDQDQGKLIVVVCHHGNDSQIAVKKLQEVFTNLIIKDIRGGISAWAQLVPNFPQY
;
A
#
# COMPACT_ATOMS: atom_id res chain seq x y z
N MET A 1 -13.93 2.23 -40.17
CA MET A 1 -14.45 3.50 -39.60
C MET A 1 -14.91 3.17 -38.19
N THR A 2 -14.31 3.62 -37.09
CA THR A 2 -13.31 4.64 -36.79
C THR A 2 -12.37 4.06 -35.72
N ASN A 3 -11.05 4.21 -35.90
CA ASN A 3 -10.10 4.05 -34.80
C ASN A 3 -10.44 5.13 -33.77
N ASN A 4 -11.14 4.77 -32.70
CA ASN A 4 -11.25 5.64 -31.53
C ASN A 4 -9.90 5.58 -30.82
N GLU A 5 -8.98 6.46 -31.20
CA GLU A 5 -7.81 6.75 -30.40
C GLU A 5 -8.29 7.30 -29.06
N ILE A 6 -8.18 6.47 -28.02
CA ILE A 6 -8.42 6.85 -26.64
C ILE A 6 -7.18 7.63 -26.22
N SER A 7 -7.24 8.96 -26.23
CA SER A 7 -6.16 9.79 -25.69
C SER A 7 -6.32 9.90 -24.17
N LEU A 8 -5.62 9.07 -23.42
CA LEU A 8 -5.25 9.44 -22.05
C LEU A 8 -4.31 10.65 -22.14
N SER A 9 -4.51 11.66 -21.30
CA SER A 9 -3.57 12.79 -21.26
C SER A 9 -2.18 12.27 -20.91
N ASN A 10 -1.13 12.91 -21.44
CA ASN A 10 0.26 12.57 -21.10
C ASN A 10 0.50 12.58 -19.59
N GLU A 11 -0.26 13.39 -18.85
CA GLU A 11 -0.25 13.44 -17.40
C GLU A 11 -0.87 12.20 -16.74
N ALA A 12 -1.99 11.69 -17.27
CA ALA A 12 -2.57 10.42 -16.83
C ALA A 12 -1.62 9.25 -17.13
N ILE A 13 -1.06 9.18 -18.35
CA ILE A 13 -0.09 8.13 -18.74
C ILE A 13 1.17 8.19 -17.85
N SER A 14 1.68 9.40 -17.58
CA SER A 14 2.85 9.59 -16.71
C SER A 14 2.60 9.18 -15.26
N ARG A 15 1.36 9.29 -14.74
CA ARG A 15 0.99 8.83 -13.39
C ARG A 15 1.03 7.31 -13.26
N TYR A 16 0.80 6.58 -14.34
CA TYR A 16 0.78 5.10 -14.36
C TYR A 16 2.02 4.48 -15.03
N SER A 17 3.07 5.29 -15.24
CA SER A 17 4.25 5.04 -16.10
C SER A 17 5.11 3.81 -15.79
N ARG A 18 4.77 3.01 -14.76
CA ARG A 18 5.41 1.71 -14.48
C ARG A 18 4.84 0.56 -15.32
N GLN A 19 3.80 0.82 -16.12
CA GLN A 19 3.06 -0.20 -16.86
C GLN A 19 3.47 -0.22 -18.34
N LEU A 20 3.90 -1.38 -18.84
CA LEU A 20 4.16 -1.58 -20.26
C LEU A 20 2.87 -1.99 -20.96
N ILE A 21 2.28 -1.05 -21.69
CA ILE A 21 1.24 -1.34 -22.68
C ILE A 21 1.96 -1.72 -23.97
N LEU A 22 1.95 -2.99 -24.33
CA LEU A 22 2.36 -3.42 -25.67
C LEU A 22 1.10 -3.44 -26.53
N PRO A 23 0.90 -2.48 -27.45
CA PRO A 23 -0.34 -2.35 -28.24
C PRO A 23 -0.73 -3.65 -28.95
N GLU A 24 0.25 -4.49 -29.26
CA GLU A 24 0.08 -5.71 -30.02
C GLU A 24 -0.21 -6.93 -29.13
N ILE A 25 0.30 -7.00 -27.90
CA ILE A 25 0.45 -8.27 -27.15
C ILE A 25 -0.34 -8.32 -25.83
N GLY A 26 -0.47 -7.20 -25.10
CA GLY A 26 -1.05 -7.18 -23.75
C GLY A 26 -0.40 -6.16 -22.83
N VAL A 27 -0.94 -6.01 -21.62
CA VAL A 27 -0.39 -5.10 -20.59
C VAL A 27 0.20 -5.91 -19.44
N LYS A 28 1.36 -5.48 -18.94
CA LYS A 28 1.96 -6.00 -17.71
C LYS A 28 1.64 -5.04 -16.56
N ASP A 29 0.93 -5.56 -15.56
CA ASP A 29 0.73 -4.88 -14.28
C ASP A 29 1.76 -5.34 -13.25
N ALA A 30 2.72 -4.46 -12.98
CA ALA A 30 3.68 -4.57 -11.89
C ALA A 30 3.52 -3.41 -10.89
N SER A 31 2.30 -2.87 -10.76
CA SER A 31 2.00 -1.86 -9.78
C SER A 31 1.75 -2.46 -8.40
N ASP A 32 2.09 -1.68 -7.39
CA ASP A 32 1.93 -1.95 -5.95
C ASP A 32 0.70 -1.27 -5.35
N ASN A 33 -0.11 -0.59 -6.18
CA ASN A 33 -1.29 0.13 -5.73
C ASN A 33 -2.57 -0.33 -6.45
N VAL A 34 -3.67 -0.28 -5.69
CA VAL A 34 -4.97 -0.82 -6.11
C VAL A 34 -5.59 0.02 -7.24
N ALA A 35 -5.48 1.35 -7.19
CA ALA A 35 -6.03 2.25 -8.20
C ALA A 35 -5.49 1.94 -9.60
N THR A 36 -4.17 1.76 -9.73
CA THR A 36 -3.53 1.41 -11.01
C THR A 36 -3.99 0.04 -11.50
N ARG A 37 -4.14 -0.94 -10.60
CA ARG A 37 -4.63 -2.28 -10.96
C ARG A 37 -6.04 -2.26 -11.56
N TYR A 38 -6.96 -1.46 -10.99
CA TYR A 38 -8.30 -1.27 -11.54
C TYR A 38 -8.28 -0.55 -12.90
N LEU A 39 -7.50 0.53 -13.01
CA LEU A 39 -7.35 1.25 -14.26
C LEU A 39 -6.89 0.33 -15.39
N VAL A 40 -5.83 -0.42 -15.14
CA VAL A 40 -5.19 -1.24 -16.17
C VAL A 40 -6.07 -2.41 -16.55
N ASN A 41 -6.75 -3.01 -15.57
CA ASN A 41 -7.78 -3.99 -15.87
C ASN A 41 -8.84 -3.44 -16.83
N ASP A 42 -9.44 -2.30 -16.49
CA ASP A 42 -10.54 -1.74 -17.29
C ASP A 42 -10.05 -1.34 -18.68
N THR A 43 -8.84 -0.77 -18.75
CA THR A 43 -8.18 -0.45 -20.02
C THR A 43 -8.01 -1.71 -20.87
N CYS A 44 -7.46 -2.80 -20.30
CA CYS A 44 -7.26 -4.07 -20.99
C CYS A 44 -8.57 -4.69 -21.51
N VAL A 45 -9.64 -4.59 -20.71
CA VAL A 45 -10.97 -5.04 -21.12
C VAL A 45 -11.49 -4.20 -22.28
N ILE A 46 -11.36 -2.86 -22.23
CA ILE A 46 -11.80 -1.94 -23.28
C ILE A 46 -11.08 -2.23 -24.61
N ILE A 47 -9.77 -2.44 -24.57
CA ILE A 47 -8.95 -2.69 -25.77
C ILE A 47 -8.94 -4.17 -26.21
N GLY A 48 -9.58 -5.06 -25.45
CA GLY A 48 -9.66 -6.49 -25.76
C GLY A 48 -8.31 -7.21 -25.68
N LYS A 49 -7.43 -6.82 -24.75
CA LYS A 49 -6.08 -7.40 -24.59
C LYS A 49 -5.92 -8.13 -23.25
N PRO A 50 -5.06 -9.16 -23.19
CA PRO A 50 -4.79 -9.84 -21.94
C PRO A 50 -3.96 -8.97 -20.99
N LEU A 51 -4.13 -9.24 -19.69
CA LEU A 51 -3.43 -8.55 -18.62
C LEU A 51 -2.65 -9.57 -17.78
N VAL A 52 -1.32 -9.47 -17.79
CA VAL A 52 -0.46 -10.25 -16.90
C VAL A 52 -0.23 -9.41 -15.64
N SER A 53 -0.87 -9.78 -14.53
CA SER A 53 -0.83 -9.02 -13.27
C SER A 53 -0.20 -9.86 -12.17
N GLY A 54 0.70 -9.22 -11.43
CA GLY A 54 1.42 -9.82 -10.32
C GLY A 54 1.50 -8.86 -9.14
N SER A 55 1.67 -9.44 -7.96
CA SER A 55 1.81 -8.71 -6.70
C SER A 55 2.75 -9.46 -5.78
N ALA A 56 3.33 -8.75 -4.83
CA ALA A 56 4.08 -9.33 -3.74
C ALA A 56 3.81 -8.54 -2.46
N LEU A 57 3.82 -9.22 -1.32
CA LEU A 57 3.68 -8.63 0.00
C LEU A 57 4.40 -9.53 1.00
N ARG A 58 5.26 -8.97 1.85
CA ARG A 58 6.09 -9.73 2.81
C ARG A 58 6.91 -10.83 2.11
N PHE A 59 6.57 -12.09 2.35
CA PHE A 59 7.18 -13.28 1.77
C PHE A 59 6.30 -13.94 0.70
N GLU A 60 5.14 -13.36 0.40
CA GLU A 60 4.16 -13.93 -0.51
C GLU A 60 4.18 -13.22 -1.86
N GLY A 61 3.96 -14.00 -2.92
CA GLY A 61 3.83 -13.52 -4.29
C GLY A 61 2.60 -14.09 -4.97
N GLN A 62 2.02 -13.33 -5.90
CA GLN A 62 0.86 -13.76 -6.67
C GLN A 62 1.02 -13.39 -8.15
N LEU A 63 0.52 -14.25 -9.04
CA LEU A 63 0.54 -14.02 -10.48
C LEU A 63 -0.67 -14.65 -11.16
N THR A 64 -1.28 -13.93 -12.09
CA THR A 64 -2.35 -14.45 -12.95
C THR A 64 -2.41 -13.73 -14.29
N VAL A 65 -3.10 -14.33 -15.25
CA VAL A 65 -3.38 -13.74 -16.56
C VAL A 65 -4.88 -13.53 -16.70
N TYR A 66 -5.29 -12.27 -16.62
CA TYR A 66 -6.66 -11.82 -16.77
C TYR A 66 -7.01 -11.54 -18.22
N ASN A 67 -8.32 -11.50 -18.51
CA ASN A 67 -8.87 -11.19 -19.83
C ASN A 67 -8.27 -12.04 -20.97
N TYR A 68 -8.02 -13.32 -20.69
CA TYR A 68 -7.37 -14.24 -21.62
C TYR A 68 -8.20 -15.52 -21.76
N ASP A 69 -8.60 -15.83 -23.00
CA ASP A 69 -9.36 -17.02 -23.39
C ASP A 69 -10.55 -17.38 -22.46
N GLY A 70 -11.49 -16.45 -22.28
CA GLY A 70 -12.67 -16.65 -21.43
C GLY A 70 -12.35 -16.67 -19.91
N GLY A 71 -11.12 -16.33 -19.54
CA GLY A 71 -10.73 -16.10 -18.16
C GLY A 71 -11.32 -14.81 -17.59
N PRO A 72 -11.33 -14.67 -16.25
CA PRO A 72 -11.92 -13.52 -15.59
C PRO A 72 -11.09 -12.24 -15.86
N CYS A 73 -11.73 -11.08 -15.78
CA CYS A 73 -11.03 -9.82 -15.56
C CYS A 73 -10.78 -9.63 -14.04
N TYR A 74 -9.96 -8.66 -13.64
CA TYR A 74 -9.70 -8.37 -12.24
C TYR A 74 -10.99 -8.07 -11.45
N ARG A 75 -11.92 -7.29 -12.04
CA ARG A 75 -13.23 -6.98 -11.46
C ARG A 75 -14.16 -8.18 -11.34
N CYS A 76 -13.93 -9.26 -12.09
CA CYS A 76 -14.66 -10.52 -11.86
C CYS A 76 -14.27 -11.18 -10.54
N LEU A 77 -13.11 -10.88 -9.97
CA LEU A 77 -12.69 -11.38 -8.65
C LEU A 77 -12.98 -10.32 -7.57
N PHE A 78 -12.67 -9.07 -7.87
CA PHE A 78 -12.77 -7.94 -6.95
C PHE A 78 -13.67 -6.83 -7.55
N PRO A 79 -15.00 -6.98 -7.53
CA PRO A 79 -15.91 -6.04 -8.19
C PRO A 79 -15.81 -4.61 -7.65
N GLN A 80 -15.61 -4.49 -6.34
CA GLN A 80 -15.41 -3.23 -5.63
C GLN A 80 -14.06 -3.28 -4.90
N PRO A 81 -13.36 -2.13 -4.82
CA PRO A 81 -12.12 -2.05 -4.08
C PRO A 81 -12.39 -2.28 -2.59
N PRO A 82 -11.47 -2.94 -1.88
CA PRO A 82 -11.49 -2.98 -0.42
C PRO A 82 -11.39 -1.56 0.17
N LEU A 83 -11.84 -1.38 1.42
CA LEU A 83 -11.72 -0.11 2.13
C LEU A 83 -10.25 0.33 2.18
N PRO A 84 -9.92 1.62 1.94
CA PRO A 84 -8.52 2.08 1.90
C PRO A 84 -7.72 1.70 3.16
N GLU A 85 -8.36 1.75 4.33
CA GLU A 85 -7.75 1.44 5.62
C GLU A 85 -7.37 -0.04 5.81
N THR A 86 -7.88 -0.95 4.97
CA THR A 86 -7.59 -2.39 5.04
C THR A 86 -6.60 -2.85 3.97
N VAL A 87 -6.16 -1.95 3.09
CA VAL A 87 -5.19 -2.24 2.03
C VAL A 87 -3.78 -1.97 2.53
N THR A 88 -2.99 -3.02 2.70
CA THR A 88 -1.55 -2.92 2.92
C THR A 88 -0.81 -2.99 1.58
N ASN A 89 -0.12 -1.92 1.20
CA ASN A 89 0.81 -1.92 0.06
C ASN A 89 2.21 -2.42 0.50
N CYS A 90 3.14 -2.56 -0.45
CA CYS A 90 4.52 -2.99 -0.17
C CYS A 90 5.27 -2.03 0.77
N SER A 91 5.00 -0.72 0.67
CA SER A 91 5.64 0.31 1.49
C SER A 91 5.20 0.25 2.96
N ASP A 92 3.94 -0.12 3.21
CA ASP A 92 3.35 -0.17 4.56
C ASP A 92 3.53 -1.56 5.20
N GLY A 93 3.39 -2.62 4.40
CA GLY A 93 3.46 -4.00 4.88
C GLY A 93 4.87 -4.62 4.86
N GLY A 94 5.81 -3.97 4.16
CA GLY A 94 7.14 -4.50 3.85
C GLY A 94 7.09 -5.63 2.79
N VAL A 95 8.15 -5.75 2.00
CA VAL A 95 8.32 -6.86 1.06
C VAL A 95 9.80 -7.23 0.93
N LEU A 96 10.11 -8.52 1.00
CA LEU A 96 11.48 -8.98 0.75
C LEU A 96 11.76 -8.85 -0.75
N GLY A 97 12.74 -8.03 -1.14
CA GLY A 97 12.97 -7.64 -2.55
C GLY A 97 13.12 -8.79 -3.54
N VAL A 98 13.57 -9.97 -3.08
CA VAL A 98 13.66 -11.19 -3.89
C VAL A 98 12.29 -11.69 -4.35
N ILE A 99 11.23 -11.48 -3.56
CA ILE A 99 9.86 -11.94 -3.87
C ILE A 99 9.29 -11.23 -5.11
N PRO A 100 9.26 -9.88 -5.21
CA PRO A 100 8.96 -9.19 -6.45
C PRO A 100 9.87 -9.60 -7.62
N GLY A 101 11.15 -9.90 -7.35
CA GLY A 101 12.08 -10.40 -8.38
C GLY A 101 11.62 -11.73 -8.99
N ILE A 102 11.26 -12.71 -8.16
CA ILE A 102 10.74 -14.01 -8.59
C ILE A 102 9.43 -13.83 -9.38
N ILE A 103 8.48 -13.06 -8.83
CA ILE A 103 7.19 -12.81 -9.50
C ILE A 103 7.40 -12.05 -10.81
N GLY A 104 8.32 -11.10 -10.87
CA GLY A 104 8.67 -10.37 -12.08
C GLY A 104 9.22 -11.24 -13.20
N CYS A 105 10.05 -12.24 -12.87
CA CYS A 105 10.53 -13.24 -13.83
C CYS A 105 9.40 -14.12 -14.37
N LEU A 106 8.51 -14.59 -13.48
CA LEU A 106 7.35 -15.39 -13.88
C LEU A 106 6.35 -14.59 -14.73
N GLN A 107 6.14 -13.31 -14.39
CA GLN A 107 5.37 -12.38 -15.21
C GLN A 107 5.95 -12.25 -16.61
N ALA A 108 7.26 -12.01 -16.72
CA ALA A 108 7.94 -11.87 -18.01
C ALA A 108 7.79 -13.14 -18.85
N LEU A 109 7.88 -14.32 -18.23
CA LEU A 109 7.67 -15.60 -18.89
C LEU A 109 6.26 -15.73 -19.49
N GLU A 110 5.21 -15.35 -18.77
CA GLU A 110 3.84 -15.38 -19.32
C GLU A 110 3.67 -14.38 -20.48
N VAL A 111 4.25 -13.18 -20.36
CA VAL A 111 4.24 -12.19 -21.45
C VAL A 111 4.93 -12.73 -22.70
N ILE A 112 6.11 -13.32 -22.56
CA ILE A 112 6.86 -13.92 -23.69
C ILE A 112 6.07 -15.05 -24.34
N LYS A 113 5.45 -15.94 -23.54
CA LYS A 113 4.61 -17.02 -24.09
C LYS A 113 3.47 -16.46 -24.94
N ILE A 114 2.72 -15.52 -24.40
CA ILE A 114 1.59 -14.89 -25.11
C ILE A 114 2.10 -14.17 -26.37
N ALA A 115 3.22 -13.45 -26.30
CA ALA A 115 3.84 -12.76 -27.43
C ALA A 115 4.21 -13.72 -28.58
N CYS A 116 4.70 -14.91 -28.24
CA CYS A 116 5.06 -15.94 -29.21
C CYS A 116 3.86 -16.77 -29.71
N GLY A 117 2.62 -16.43 -29.33
CA GLY A 117 1.43 -17.20 -29.66
C GLY A 117 1.31 -18.52 -28.88
N LEU A 118 2.12 -18.72 -27.85
CA LEU A 118 2.01 -19.86 -26.93
C LEU A 118 0.92 -19.59 -25.89
N GLN A 119 0.27 -20.66 -25.47
CA GLN A 119 -0.79 -20.57 -24.46
C GLN A 119 -0.22 -20.24 -23.07
N SER A 120 -0.85 -19.27 -22.39
CA SER A 120 -0.53 -18.98 -21.00
C SER A 120 -0.86 -20.18 -20.11
N SER A 121 0.06 -20.53 -19.22
CA SER A 121 -0.16 -21.58 -18.23
C SER A 121 -1.03 -21.11 -17.07
N LEU A 122 -1.24 -19.79 -16.95
CA LEU A 122 -2.00 -19.14 -15.87
C LEU A 122 -3.37 -18.63 -16.33
N LYS A 123 -3.83 -19.04 -17.51
CA LYS A 123 -5.24 -18.92 -17.92
C LYS A 123 -6.16 -19.50 -16.85
N GLN A 124 -7.05 -18.68 -16.30
CA GLN A 124 -7.99 -19.06 -15.23
C GLN A 124 -7.31 -19.68 -13.99
N HIS A 125 -6.07 -19.30 -13.70
CA HIS A 125 -5.39 -19.75 -12.49
C HIS A 125 -4.69 -18.58 -11.81
N LEU A 126 -4.76 -18.56 -10.48
CA LEU A 126 -3.96 -17.71 -9.62
C LEU A 126 -2.80 -18.56 -9.10
N LEU A 127 -1.59 -18.20 -9.49
CA LEU A 127 -0.38 -18.73 -8.89
C LEU A 127 -0.12 -17.97 -7.59
N LEU A 128 0.07 -18.71 -6.51
CA LEU A 128 0.48 -18.22 -5.21
C LEU A 128 1.87 -18.79 -4.93
N PHE A 129 2.79 -17.93 -4.53
CA PHE A 129 4.13 -18.28 -4.11
C PHE A 129 4.27 -17.93 -2.63
N ASP A 130 4.63 -18.92 -1.82
CA ASP A 130 5.01 -18.73 -0.42
C ASP A 130 6.53 -18.83 -0.31
N GLY A 131 7.18 -17.72 0.03
CA GLY A 131 8.62 -17.62 0.17
C GLY A 131 9.16 -18.19 1.49
N MET A 132 8.32 -18.42 2.51
CA MET A 132 8.73 -19.06 3.76
C MET A 132 8.86 -20.57 3.57
N ASP A 133 7.87 -21.17 2.93
CA ASP A 133 7.85 -22.61 2.65
C ASP A 133 8.48 -22.97 1.29
N CYS A 134 8.87 -21.96 0.50
CA CYS A 134 9.36 -22.08 -0.87
C CYS A 134 8.41 -22.93 -1.74
N SER A 135 7.11 -22.68 -1.62
CA SER A 135 6.06 -23.50 -2.23
C SER A 135 5.26 -22.72 -3.27
N PHE A 136 4.73 -23.44 -4.27
CA PHE A 136 3.86 -22.89 -5.29
C PHE A 136 2.50 -23.58 -5.25
N HIS A 137 1.45 -22.77 -5.12
CA HIS A 137 0.07 -23.24 -5.18
C HIS A 137 -0.64 -22.63 -6.37
N LYS A 138 -1.41 -23.44 -7.08
CA LYS A 138 -2.18 -22.99 -8.24
C LYS A 138 -3.65 -23.14 -7.96
N VAL A 139 -4.32 -22.01 -7.77
CA VAL A 139 -5.75 -21.96 -7.48
C VAL A 139 -6.51 -21.73 -8.77
N LYS A 140 -7.45 -22.62 -9.10
CA LYS A 140 -8.31 -22.44 -10.26
C LYS A 140 -9.30 -21.30 -10.01
N LEU A 141 -9.34 -20.34 -10.93
CA LEU A 141 -10.27 -19.24 -10.92
C LEU A 141 -11.54 -19.58 -11.70
N ARG A 142 -12.63 -18.91 -11.34
CA ARG A 142 -13.86 -18.93 -12.14
C ARG A 142 -13.64 -18.25 -13.51
N PRO A 143 -14.38 -18.65 -14.56
CA PRO A 143 -14.41 -17.92 -15.83
C PRO A 143 -14.92 -16.48 -15.68
N SER A 144 -14.86 -15.72 -16.78
CA SER A 144 -15.47 -14.38 -16.88
C SER A 144 -16.96 -14.40 -16.47
N GLN A 145 -17.38 -13.44 -15.66
CA GLN A 145 -18.75 -13.33 -15.18
C GLN A 145 -19.61 -12.49 -16.13
N LYS A 146 -20.77 -13.02 -16.53
CA LYS A 146 -21.71 -12.32 -17.45
C LYS A 146 -22.27 -11.03 -16.87
N ASN A 147 -22.39 -10.93 -15.55
CA ASN A 147 -22.86 -9.74 -14.84
C ASN A 147 -21.72 -8.81 -14.39
N CYS A 148 -20.49 -9.03 -14.86
CA CYS A 148 -19.38 -8.15 -14.51
C CYS A 148 -19.56 -6.75 -15.13
N ILE A 149 -19.41 -5.70 -14.31
CA ILE A 149 -19.50 -4.31 -14.76
C ILE A 149 -18.45 -3.93 -15.82
N ALA A 150 -17.35 -4.69 -15.90
CA ALA A 150 -16.26 -4.46 -16.83
C ALA A 150 -16.35 -5.31 -18.09
N CYS A 151 -16.43 -6.64 -17.95
CA CYS A 151 -16.34 -7.58 -19.08
C CYS A 151 -17.60 -8.42 -19.29
N GLY A 152 -18.70 -8.08 -18.62
CA GLY A 152 -19.97 -8.77 -18.74
C GLY A 152 -20.72 -8.44 -20.04
N ASP A 153 -21.78 -9.18 -20.33
CA ASP A 153 -22.57 -9.01 -21.54
C ASP A 153 -23.23 -7.61 -21.55
N GLY A 154 -23.01 -6.83 -22.60
CA GLY A 154 -23.54 -5.47 -22.72
C GLY A 154 -22.83 -4.41 -21.86
N SER A 155 -21.79 -4.79 -21.12
CA SER A 155 -20.96 -3.83 -20.38
C SER A 155 -20.22 -2.88 -21.33
N LYS A 156 -20.12 -1.62 -20.91
CA LYS A 156 -19.37 -0.57 -21.62
C LYS A 156 -18.48 0.14 -20.59
N PRO A 157 -17.42 -0.51 -20.10
CA PRO A 157 -16.53 0.10 -19.12
C PRO A 157 -15.99 1.41 -19.66
N LYS A 158 -15.96 2.41 -18.78
CA LYS A 158 -15.32 3.70 -19.05
C LYS A 158 -14.23 3.89 -18.01
N LEU A 159 -13.16 4.55 -18.42
CA LEU A 159 -12.14 5.00 -17.48
C LEU A 159 -12.77 6.07 -16.58
N ILE A 160 -12.52 5.95 -15.29
CA ILE A 160 -13.04 6.84 -14.25
C ILE A 160 -11.87 7.41 -13.44
N ASP A 161 -12.17 8.28 -12.48
CA ASP A 161 -11.19 8.65 -11.46
C ASP A 161 -10.98 7.47 -10.50
N TYR A 162 -9.91 6.70 -10.73
CA TYR A 162 -9.60 5.51 -9.95
C TYR A 162 -9.07 5.83 -8.54
N GLU A 163 -8.48 7.01 -8.34
CA GLU A 163 -8.02 7.42 -7.00
C GLU A 163 -9.23 7.77 -6.13
N GLN A 164 -10.19 8.50 -6.69
CA GLN A 164 -11.48 8.77 -6.04
C GLN A 164 -12.27 7.48 -5.79
N PHE A 165 -12.31 6.58 -6.78
CA PHE A 165 -13.04 5.31 -6.67
C PHE A 165 -12.43 4.37 -5.62
N CYS A 166 -11.11 4.27 -5.56
CA CYS A 166 -10.40 3.42 -4.61
C CYS A 166 -10.14 4.11 -3.27
N GLY A 167 -10.43 5.40 -3.12
CA GLY A 167 -10.10 6.20 -1.93
C GLY A 167 -8.61 6.19 -1.57
N SER A 168 -7.74 5.92 -2.56
CA SER A 168 -6.30 5.74 -2.38
C SER A 168 -5.56 6.27 -3.62
N GLN A 169 -4.43 6.95 -3.39
CA GLN A 169 -3.64 7.53 -4.47
C GLN A 169 -2.85 6.45 -5.23
N SER A 170 -2.54 6.73 -6.49
CA SER A 170 -1.86 5.81 -7.41
C SER A 170 -0.33 5.89 -7.38
N ASN A 171 0.22 6.78 -6.54
CA ASN A 171 1.62 7.08 -6.41
C ASN A 171 2.10 6.89 -4.97
N ASP A 172 3.39 6.54 -4.81
CA ASP A 172 4.09 6.42 -3.52
C ASP A 172 4.28 7.77 -2.81
N LYS A 173 3.59 8.83 -3.25
CA LYS A 173 3.66 10.12 -2.59
C LYS A 173 2.89 10.02 -1.29
N GLU A 174 3.62 10.27 -0.20
CA GLU A 174 3.19 10.27 1.19
C GLU A 174 1.68 10.51 1.32
N THR A 175 0.93 9.42 1.53
CA THR A 175 -0.48 9.52 1.92
C THR A 175 -0.49 10.26 3.23
N HIS A 176 -0.86 11.54 3.25
CA HIS A 176 -1.23 12.16 4.51
C HIS A 176 -2.58 11.57 4.91
N VAL A 177 -2.55 10.45 5.64
CA VAL A 177 -3.72 9.99 6.38
C VAL A 177 -4.21 11.20 7.20
N SER A 178 -5.48 11.57 7.13
CA SER A 178 -6.03 12.73 7.87
C SER A 178 -7.08 12.24 8.85
N THR A 179 -6.67 11.29 9.69
CA THR A 179 -7.56 10.53 10.55
C THR A 179 -7.69 11.19 11.93
N LEU A 180 -6.69 11.98 12.34
CA LEU A 180 -6.74 12.83 13.55
C LEU A 180 -7.08 14.28 13.21
N SER A 181 -7.80 14.95 14.12
CA SER A 181 -7.96 16.41 14.12
C SER A 181 -6.63 17.11 14.40
N ASN A 182 -6.49 18.35 13.92
CA ASN A 182 -5.26 19.13 14.02
C ASN A 182 -4.75 19.32 15.47
N GLU A 183 -5.63 19.27 16.47
CA GLU A 183 -5.30 19.43 17.90
C GLU A 183 -4.44 18.28 18.46
N HIS A 184 -4.57 17.09 17.87
CA HIS A 184 -3.84 15.88 18.22
C HIS A 184 -2.59 15.67 17.35
N ARG A 185 -2.14 16.70 16.63
CA ARG A 185 -0.97 16.61 15.75
C ARG A 185 -0.03 17.78 15.99
N ILE A 186 1.27 17.51 16.08
CA ILE A 186 2.34 18.53 16.11
C ILE A 186 3.26 18.37 14.91
N SER A 187 3.79 19.45 14.39
CA SER A 187 4.83 19.45 13.37
C SER A 187 6.18 19.02 13.93
N ALA A 188 7.08 18.57 13.05
CA ALA A 188 8.48 18.28 13.43
C ALA A 188 9.18 19.51 14.03
N ALA A 189 8.85 20.72 13.58
CA ALA A 189 9.39 21.98 14.11
C ALA A 189 8.89 22.30 15.54
N GLU A 190 7.60 22.09 15.80
CA GLU A 190 7.04 22.19 17.16
C GLU A 190 7.66 21.14 18.07
N TYR A 191 7.84 19.90 17.59
CA TYR A 191 8.51 18.86 18.36
C TYR A 191 9.97 19.19 18.65
N LYS A 192 10.69 19.78 17.68
CA LYS A 192 12.06 20.27 17.90
C LYS A 192 12.10 21.31 19.01
N THR A 193 11.14 22.23 19.02
CA THR A 193 10.99 23.23 20.10
C THR A 193 10.79 22.56 21.46
N PHE A 194 10.03 21.46 21.53
CA PHE A 194 9.82 20.71 22.77
C PHE A 194 11.11 20.06 23.28
N LEU A 195 11.96 19.59 22.36
CA LEU A 195 13.27 19.03 22.69
C LEU A 195 14.25 20.11 23.14
N ASP A 196 14.32 21.22 22.40
CA ASP A 196 15.24 22.34 22.67
C ASP A 196 14.91 23.04 24.00
N GLN A 197 13.61 23.13 24.36
CA GLN A 197 13.14 23.69 25.63
C GLN A 197 13.05 22.66 26.77
N HIS A 198 13.44 21.41 26.52
CA HIS A 198 13.35 20.31 27.49
C HIS A 198 11.96 20.13 28.14
N LEU A 199 10.89 20.35 27.37
CA LEU A 199 9.53 20.21 27.88
C LEU A 199 9.24 18.74 28.26
N PRO A 200 8.58 18.50 29.42
CA PRO A 200 8.31 17.15 29.88
C PRO A 200 7.26 16.47 29.00
N HIS A 201 7.64 15.35 28.40
CA HIS A 201 6.75 14.49 27.61
C HIS A 201 7.33 13.09 27.50
N VAL A 202 6.50 12.12 27.08
CA VAL A 202 6.91 10.76 26.69
C VAL A 202 6.94 10.68 25.17
N LEU A 203 7.97 10.04 24.61
CA LEU A 203 8.04 9.75 23.17
C LEU A 203 7.80 8.26 22.96
N ILE A 204 6.85 7.92 22.10
CA ILE A 204 6.57 6.56 21.64
C ILE A 204 6.94 6.48 20.17
N ASP A 205 7.76 5.50 19.80
CA ASP A 205 8.10 5.19 18.41
C ASP A 205 7.41 3.89 18.02
N VAL A 206 6.53 3.95 17.01
CA VAL A 206 5.71 2.81 16.58
C VAL A 206 6.27 2.04 15.39
N ARG A 207 7.48 2.39 14.93
CA ARG A 207 8.18 1.66 13.89
C ARG A 207 8.71 0.31 14.39
N GLN A 208 9.16 -0.53 13.47
CA GLN A 208 9.79 -1.80 13.81
C GLN A 208 11.14 -1.58 14.51
N PRO A 209 11.59 -2.47 15.42
CA PRO A 209 12.85 -2.30 16.13
C PRO A 209 14.07 -2.07 15.21
N VAL A 210 14.11 -2.77 14.07
CA VAL A 210 15.16 -2.61 13.05
C VAL A 210 15.21 -1.20 12.45
N GLU A 211 14.06 -0.54 12.31
CA GLU A 211 13.98 0.84 11.81
C GLU A 211 14.52 1.85 12.82
N LEU A 212 14.37 1.57 14.12
CA LEU A 212 14.91 2.39 15.20
C LEU A 212 16.43 2.27 15.31
N GLU A 213 16.99 1.10 14.96
CA GLU A 213 18.43 0.87 14.91
C GLU A 213 19.10 1.69 13.79
N ILE A 214 18.38 1.94 12.68
CA ILE A 214 18.87 2.80 11.58
C ILE A 214 18.94 4.26 12.04
N CYS A 215 17.84 4.78 12.60
CA CYS A 215 17.78 6.14 13.12
C CYS A 215 16.68 6.31 14.19
N SER A 216 16.91 7.20 15.14
CA SER A 216 15.94 7.54 16.20
C SER A 216 16.05 9.01 16.58
N LEU A 217 14.96 9.57 17.11
CA LEU A 217 14.95 10.96 17.60
C LEU A 217 15.86 11.10 18.83
N PRO A 218 16.41 12.31 19.11
CA PRO A 218 17.38 12.50 20.20
C PRO A 218 16.87 12.12 21.59
N LYS A 219 15.56 12.21 21.83
CA LYS A 219 14.95 11.77 23.09
C LYS A 219 14.74 10.27 23.05
N LYS A 220 15.15 9.58 24.12
CA LYS A 220 14.91 8.15 24.29
C LYS A 220 13.41 7.83 24.17
N ALA A 221 13.05 7.11 23.11
CA ALA A 221 11.69 6.67 22.84
C ALA A 221 11.40 5.33 23.54
N ILE A 222 10.13 5.12 23.89
CA ILE A 222 9.59 3.79 24.18
C ILE A 222 9.16 3.21 22.83
N ASN A 223 9.81 2.13 22.38
CA ASN A 223 9.41 1.47 21.14
C ASN A 223 8.20 0.56 21.38
N ILE A 224 7.11 0.83 20.67
CA ILE A 224 5.90 0.00 20.68
C ILE A 224 5.49 -0.21 19.23
N PRO A 225 6.01 -1.25 18.56
CA PRO A 225 5.73 -1.49 17.14
C PRO A 225 4.23 -1.49 16.84
N MET A 226 3.84 -1.08 15.63
CA MET A 226 2.44 -0.96 15.24
C MET A 226 1.63 -2.26 15.37
N SER A 227 2.29 -3.42 15.32
CA SER A 227 1.69 -4.74 15.60
C SER A 227 1.24 -4.89 17.05
N ASP A 228 1.99 -4.31 17.99
CA ASP A 228 1.75 -4.37 19.43
C ASP A 228 0.76 -3.31 19.94
N ILE A 229 0.60 -2.19 19.21
CA ILE A 229 -0.33 -1.10 19.57
C ILE A 229 -1.80 -1.55 19.62
N ARG A 230 -2.13 -2.74 19.09
CA ARG A 230 -3.48 -3.31 19.14
C ARG A 230 -3.75 -4.01 20.48
N ASN A 231 -2.71 -4.30 21.27
CA ASN A 231 -2.82 -5.04 22.52
C ASN A 231 -2.81 -4.10 23.73
N ALA A 232 -4.00 -3.70 24.17
CA ALA A 232 -4.17 -2.78 25.31
C ALA A 232 -3.46 -3.22 26.59
N LYS A 233 -3.35 -4.54 26.86
CA LYS A 233 -2.62 -5.05 28.05
C LYS A 233 -1.11 -4.76 27.95
N LYS A 234 -0.53 -4.98 26.77
CA LYS A 234 0.90 -4.74 26.53
C LYS A 234 1.24 -3.25 26.65
N ILE A 235 0.37 -2.39 26.13
CA ILE A 235 0.52 -0.94 26.22
C ILE A 235 0.47 -0.47 27.68
N LYS A 236 -0.53 -0.89 28.46
CA LYS A 236 -0.64 -0.55 29.89
C LYS A 236 0.53 -1.05 30.72
N SER A 237 1.14 -2.18 30.36
CA SER A 237 2.34 -2.66 31.07
C SER A 237 3.58 -1.82 30.79
N LEU A 238 3.66 -1.18 29.62
CA LEU A 238 4.81 -0.37 29.18
C LEU A 238 4.68 1.10 29.63
N LEU A 239 3.44 1.58 29.77
CA LEU A 239 3.11 2.89 30.31
C LEU A 239 2.58 2.69 31.74
N SER A 240 3.47 2.77 32.74
CA SER A 240 3.11 2.50 34.15
C SER A 240 1.99 3.44 34.65
N GLU A 241 1.03 2.93 35.43
CA GLU A 241 -0.17 3.65 35.92
C GLU A 241 0.16 4.97 36.66
N ASP A 242 1.32 5.07 37.34
CA ASP A 242 1.79 6.31 37.99
C ASP A 242 2.10 7.47 37.00
N GLN A 243 2.11 7.21 35.69
CA GLN A 243 2.35 8.21 34.65
C GLN A 243 1.08 8.81 34.04
N ASP A 244 -0.11 8.37 34.48
CA ASP A 244 -1.38 8.63 33.81
C ASP A 244 -2.01 10.01 34.10
N GLN A 245 -1.42 10.84 34.97
CA GLN A 245 -1.93 12.19 35.26
C GLN A 245 -1.17 13.26 34.47
N GLY A 246 -1.84 13.84 33.46
CA GLY A 246 -1.46 15.11 32.83
C GLY A 246 -0.21 15.08 31.95
N LYS A 247 0.32 13.91 31.61
CA LYS A 247 1.50 13.79 30.74
C LYS A 247 1.11 13.92 29.26
N LEU A 248 1.93 14.67 28.53
CA LEU A 248 1.93 14.68 27.08
C LEU A 248 2.66 13.43 26.56
N ILE A 249 1.98 12.67 25.70
CA ILE A 249 2.58 11.60 24.89
C ILE A 249 2.69 12.10 23.45
N VAL A 250 3.89 11.99 22.89
CA VAL A 250 4.16 12.23 21.48
C VAL A 250 4.45 10.89 20.80
N VAL A 251 3.79 10.62 19.68
CA VAL A 251 3.93 9.38 18.91
C VAL A 251 4.58 9.68 17.57
N VAL A 252 5.56 8.88 17.18
CA VAL A 252 6.26 9.01 15.89
C VAL A 252 6.26 7.68 15.14
N CYS A 253 6.11 7.76 13.83
CA CYS A 253 6.41 6.67 12.90
C CYS A 253 7.27 7.19 11.74
N HIS A 254 7.39 6.44 10.65
CA HIS A 254 8.22 6.86 9.51
C HIS A 254 7.69 8.13 8.82
N HIS A 255 6.42 8.13 8.40
CA HIS A 255 5.80 9.21 7.61
C HIS A 255 4.62 9.92 8.28
N GLY A 256 4.29 9.58 9.54
CA GLY A 256 3.16 10.17 10.25
C GLY A 256 1.80 9.52 9.97
N ASN A 257 1.76 8.34 9.36
CA ASN A 257 0.53 7.59 9.07
C ASN A 257 0.15 6.63 10.19
N ASP A 258 1.01 5.66 10.48
CA ASP A 258 0.80 4.72 11.59
C ASP A 258 0.69 5.42 12.94
N SER A 259 1.42 6.52 13.13
CA SER A 259 1.35 7.31 14.36
C SER A 259 -0.05 7.86 14.60
N GLN A 260 -0.81 8.24 13.58
CA GLN A 260 -2.19 8.69 13.75
C GLN A 260 -3.11 7.56 14.21
N ILE A 261 -2.96 6.38 13.61
CA ILE A 261 -3.72 5.19 13.98
C ILE A 261 -3.37 4.78 15.41
N ALA A 262 -2.09 4.87 15.77
CA ALA A 262 -1.60 4.59 17.12
C ALA A 262 -2.19 5.56 18.15
N VAL A 263 -2.21 6.87 17.87
CA VAL A 263 -2.84 7.87 18.77
C VAL A 263 -4.30 7.53 19.02
N LYS A 264 -5.11 7.22 17.99
CA LYS A 264 -6.53 6.85 18.19
C LYS A 264 -6.69 5.67 19.15
N LYS A 265 -5.92 4.61 18.94
CA LYS A 265 -5.96 3.43 19.81
C LYS A 265 -5.50 3.73 21.23
N LEU A 266 -4.48 4.58 21.38
CA LEU A 266 -4.03 5.00 22.70
C LEU A 266 -5.09 5.86 23.40
N GLN A 267 -5.82 6.71 22.69
CA GLN A 267 -6.93 7.50 23.24
C GLN A 267 -8.12 6.63 23.70
N GLU A 268 -8.36 5.49 23.06
CA GLU A 268 -9.35 4.50 23.51
C GLU A 268 -8.95 3.85 24.85
N VAL A 269 -7.64 3.73 25.12
CA VAL A 269 -7.11 3.07 26.32
C VAL A 269 -6.88 4.06 27.46
N PHE A 270 -6.41 5.27 27.14
CA PHE A 270 -6.07 6.32 28.10
C PHE A 270 -6.89 7.59 27.84
N THR A 271 -7.90 7.83 28.68
CA THR A 271 -8.82 8.96 28.53
C THR A 271 -8.29 10.27 29.11
N ASN A 272 -7.28 10.22 29.98
CA ASN A 272 -6.80 11.37 30.77
C ASN A 272 -5.48 11.96 30.26
N LEU A 273 -4.96 11.43 29.14
CA LEU A 273 -3.66 11.82 28.58
C LEU A 273 -3.82 12.68 27.32
N ILE A 274 -2.92 13.63 27.15
CA ILE A 274 -2.81 14.38 25.90
C ILE A 274 -1.89 13.58 24.99
N ILE A 275 -2.43 13.03 23.92
CA ILE A 275 -1.68 12.17 22.99
C ILE A 275 -1.66 12.87 21.63
N LYS A 276 -0.47 13.07 21.08
CA LYS A 276 -0.26 13.72 19.78
C LYS A 276 0.68 12.94 18.88
N ASP A 277 0.51 13.01 17.57
CA ASP A 277 1.49 12.48 16.60
C ASP A 277 2.40 13.58 16.05
N ILE A 278 3.57 13.18 15.54
CA ILE A 278 4.43 14.05 14.72
C ILE A 278 4.00 13.95 13.25
N ARG A 279 3.54 15.08 12.69
CA ARG A 279 3.19 15.21 11.27
C ARG A 279 4.40 14.91 10.39
N GLY A 280 4.23 14.02 9.43
CA GLY A 280 5.30 13.59 8.52
C GLY A 280 6.34 12.68 9.17
N GLY A 281 6.15 12.28 10.44
CA GLY A 281 7.01 11.34 11.14
C GLY A 281 8.49 11.74 11.19
N ILE A 282 9.36 10.75 11.08
CA ILE A 282 10.81 10.94 11.02
C ILE A 282 11.27 11.52 9.67
N SER A 283 10.55 11.25 8.58
CA SER A 283 10.82 11.89 7.28
C SER A 283 10.82 13.43 7.40
N ALA A 284 9.78 14.00 8.00
CA ALA A 284 9.69 15.44 8.24
C ALA A 284 10.75 15.95 9.23
N TRP A 285 11.13 15.15 10.22
CA TRP A 285 12.23 15.47 11.13
C TRP A 285 13.57 15.55 10.39
N ALA A 286 13.84 14.61 9.48
CA ALA A 286 15.07 14.53 8.72
C ALA A 286 15.24 15.70 7.74
N GLN A 287 14.13 16.28 7.25
CA GLN A 287 14.15 17.51 6.46
C GLN A 287 14.55 18.74 7.29
N LEU A 288 14.28 18.71 8.61
CA LEU A 288 14.56 19.81 9.52
C LEU A 288 15.96 19.74 10.16
N VAL A 289 16.50 18.53 10.36
CA VAL A 289 17.79 18.30 11.02
C VAL A 289 18.83 17.84 10.00
N PRO A 290 19.86 18.67 9.72
CA PRO A 290 20.95 18.28 8.83
C PRO A 290 21.65 16.99 9.30
N ASN A 291 22.01 16.12 8.35
CA ASN A 291 22.72 14.86 8.58
C ASN A 291 21.96 13.79 9.39
N PHE A 292 20.64 13.92 9.54
CA PHE A 292 19.83 12.85 10.09
C PHE A 292 19.68 11.70 9.07
N PRO A 293 19.94 10.42 9.43
CA PRO A 293 19.83 9.31 8.49
C PRO A 293 18.40 9.11 7.97
N GLN A 294 18.26 8.89 6.66
CA GLN A 294 17.00 8.61 5.97
C GLN A 294 17.05 7.21 5.35
N TYR A 295 15.91 6.54 5.27
CA TYR A 295 15.76 5.23 4.62
C TYR A 295 14.40 5.10 3.93
#